data_AF-A0A8B9CCA3-F1
#
_entry.id   AF-A0A8B9CCA3-F1
#
_cell.length_a   1.000
_cell.length_b   1.000
_cell.length_c   1.000
_cell.angle_alpha   90.00
_cell.angle_beta   90.00
_cell.angle_gamma   90.00
#
_symmetry.space_group_name_H-M   'P 1'
#
loop_
_entity.id
_entity.type
_entity.pdbx_description
1 polymer ?
#
loop_
_entity_poly.entity_id
_entity_poly.type
_entity_poly.pdbx_seq_one_letter_code
_entity_poly.pdbx_strand_id
1 'polypeptide(L)'
;MLEMAWPTQKSAGMWSRLESQKTHLKSICLQYHMYLLLNSHFFFLLKNKTGLTIFFLCAYIPKTEADHCKWTDVLKDLEQIKTSKDIDVSLYTANTDEDKECQEPIMRCFFLEMKVILHECYIKNCSKTQDVFNILKNGNARFKNNELSSTTSKKCKECEEYEEKSFTEFIQNFVKVIQKECK
;
A
#
# COMPACT_ATOMS: atom_id res chain seq x y z
N MET A 1 -23.52 -25.51 -70.65
CA MET A 1 -24.15 -25.69 -69.33
C MET A 1 -23.59 -26.96 -68.73
N LEU A 2 -22.73 -26.84 -67.72
CA LEU A 2 -22.32 -27.95 -66.85
C LEU A 2 -22.19 -27.32 -65.45
N GLU A 3 -23.15 -27.67 -64.60
CA GLU A 3 -23.25 -27.23 -63.21
C GLU A 3 -21.99 -27.59 -62.43
N MET A 4 -21.38 -26.59 -61.77
CA MET A 4 -20.47 -26.87 -60.67
C MET A 4 -21.32 -26.95 -59.40
N ALA A 5 -21.55 -28.17 -58.92
CA ALA A 5 -22.17 -28.42 -57.62
C ALA A 5 -21.31 -27.78 -56.52
N TRP A 6 -21.85 -26.76 -55.87
CA TRP A 6 -21.19 -26.08 -54.76
C TRP A 6 -21.20 -27.01 -53.52
N PRO A 7 -20.07 -27.17 -52.79
CA PRO A 7 -20.06 -28.03 -51.63
C PRO A 7 -20.98 -27.44 -50.56
N THR A 8 -21.91 -28.25 -50.05
CA THR A 8 -22.84 -27.86 -48.99
C THR A 8 -22.09 -27.29 -47.79
N GLN A 9 -22.49 -26.08 -47.37
CA GLN A 9 -21.94 -25.25 -46.29
C GLN A 9 -21.67 -25.98 -44.95
N LYS A 10 -22.31 -27.15 -44.73
CA LYS A 10 -22.05 -28.05 -43.58
C LYS A 10 -20.64 -28.65 -43.58
N SER A 11 -20.02 -28.91 -44.74
CA SER A 11 -18.67 -29.47 -44.79
C SER A 11 -17.62 -28.43 -44.39
N ALA A 12 -17.68 -27.21 -44.94
CA ALA A 12 -16.73 -26.14 -44.63
C ALA A 12 -16.69 -25.78 -43.13
N GLY A 13 -17.85 -25.76 -42.45
CA GLY A 13 -17.95 -25.53 -41.00
C GLY A 13 -17.40 -26.68 -40.14
N MET A 14 -17.43 -27.93 -40.64
CA MET A 14 -16.88 -29.08 -39.95
C MET A 14 -15.35 -29.14 -40.08
N TRP A 15 -14.81 -28.78 -41.25
CA TRP A 15 -13.38 -28.66 -41.48
C TRP A 15 -12.76 -27.51 -40.68
N SER A 16 -13.40 -26.34 -40.61
CA SER A 16 -12.91 -25.22 -39.80
C SER A 16 -12.92 -25.52 -38.29
N ARG A 17 -13.91 -26.28 -37.81
CA ARG A 17 -13.99 -26.73 -36.41
C ARG A 17 -12.91 -27.77 -36.06
N LEU A 18 -12.61 -28.68 -37.00
CA LEU A 18 -11.52 -29.65 -36.85
C LEU A 18 -10.14 -28.97 -36.84
N GLU A 19 -9.93 -27.97 -37.71
CA GLU A 19 -8.71 -27.16 -37.76
C GLU A 19 -8.51 -26.36 -36.46
N SER A 20 -9.59 -25.77 -35.93
CA SER A 20 -9.59 -25.04 -34.65
C SER A 20 -9.32 -25.94 -33.43
N GLN A 21 -9.89 -27.16 -33.41
CA GLN A 21 -9.57 -28.12 -32.35
C GLN A 21 -8.11 -28.58 -32.41
N LYS A 22 -7.56 -28.76 -33.62
CA LYS A 22 -6.15 -29.14 -33.84
C LYS A 22 -5.19 -28.03 -33.42
N THR A 23 -5.50 -26.76 -33.67
CA THR A 23 -4.68 -25.63 -33.20
C THR A 23 -4.77 -25.46 -31.69
N HIS A 24 -5.94 -25.65 -31.08
CA HIS A 24 -6.11 -25.63 -29.62
C HIS A 24 -5.32 -26.76 -28.92
N LEU A 25 -5.38 -27.99 -29.45
CA LEU A 25 -4.58 -29.11 -28.95
C LEU A 25 -3.06 -28.88 -29.09
N LYS A 26 -2.63 -28.28 -30.21
CA LYS A 26 -1.22 -27.86 -30.39
C LYS A 26 -0.81 -26.78 -29.38
N SER A 27 -1.68 -25.81 -29.10
CA SER A 27 -1.43 -24.76 -28.10
C SER A 27 -1.29 -25.34 -26.69
N ILE A 28 -2.20 -26.23 -26.28
CA ILE A 28 -2.10 -26.92 -24.98
C ILE A 28 -0.83 -27.77 -24.89
N CYS A 29 -0.51 -28.50 -25.96
CA CYS A 29 0.69 -29.33 -25.99
C CYS A 29 1.97 -28.49 -25.89
N LEU A 30 2.02 -27.33 -26.57
CA LEU A 30 3.12 -26.36 -26.44
C LEU A 30 3.20 -25.76 -25.04
N GLN A 31 2.08 -25.38 -24.43
CA GLN A 31 2.05 -24.88 -23.05
C GLN A 31 2.56 -25.94 -22.06
N TYR A 32 2.17 -27.19 -22.22
CA TYR A 32 2.65 -28.30 -21.40
C TYR A 32 4.14 -28.57 -21.62
N HIS A 33 4.62 -28.51 -22.85
CA HIS A 33 6.05 -28.67 -23.17
C HIS A 33 6.89 -27.53 -22.56
N MET A 34 6.42 -26.29 -22.66
CA MET A 34 7.06 -25.13 -22.04
C MET A 34 7.06 -25.23 -20.51
N TYR A 35 5.98 -25.72 -19.91
CA TYR A 35 5.90 -25.97 -18.47
C TYR A 35 6.89 -27.06 -18.03
N LEU A 36 7.00 -28.17 -18.76
CA LEU A 36 7.96 -29.24 -18.48
C LEU A 36 9.41 -28.76 -18.63
N LEU A 37 9.71 -28.00 -19.68
CA LEU A 37 11.02 -27.38 -19.87
C LEU A 37 11.36 -26.43 -18.72
N LEU A 38 10.44 -25.54 -18.35
CA LEU A 38 10.63 -24.60 -17.25
C LEU A 38 10.88 -25.31 -15.92
N ASN A 39 10.11 -26.36 -15.61
CA ASN A 39 10.33 -27.16 -14.41
C ASN A 39 11.66 -27.90 -14.45
N SER A 40 12.04 -28.50 -15.59
CA SER A 40 13.32 -29.20 -15.73
C SER A 40 14.51 -28.26 -15.49
N HIS A 41 14.47 -27.06 -16.08
CA HIS A 41 15.48 -26.02 -15.85
C HIS A 41 15.52 -25.55 -14.40
N PHE A 42 14.35 -25.41 -13.75
CA PHE A 42 14.27 -25.05 -12.34
C PHE A 42 14.87 -26.14 -11.44
N PHE A 43 14.52 -27.41 -11.67
CA PHE A 43 15.10 -28.55 -10.95
C PHE A 43 16.61 -28.69 -11.20
N PHE A 44 17.09 -28.39 -12.40
CA PHE A 44 18.50 -28.39 -12.72
C PHE A 44 19.26 -27.29 -11.96
N LEU A 45 18.68 -26.09 -11.87
CA LEU A 45 19.23 -24.99 -11.06
C LEU A 45 19.29 -25.37 -9.58
N LEU A 46 18.26 -26.03 -9.04
CA LEU A 46 18.25 -26.49 -7.65
C LEU A 46 19.23 -27.64 -7.35
N LYS A 47 19.61 -28.44 -8.36
CA LYS A 47 20.57 -29.55 -8.18
C LYS A 47 22.03 -29.12 -8.24
N ASN A 48 22.33 -27.96 -8.80
CA ASN A 48 23.70 -27.44 -8.89
C ASN A 48 24.00 -26.53 -7.70
N LYS A 49 25.16 -26.72 -7.05
CA LYS A 49 25.63 -25.85 -5.95
C LYS A 49 25.62 -24.38 -6.34
N THR A 50 26.03 -24.05 -7.58
CA THR A 50 26.01 -22.65 -8.08
C THR A 50 24.58 -22.15 -8.31
N GLY A 51 23.69 -23.00 -8.82
CA GLY A 51 22.29 -22.62 -9.07
C GLY A 51 21.48 -22.45 -7.78
N LEU A 52 21.75 -23.29 -6.77
CA LEU A 52 21.20 -23.17 -5.42
C LEU A 52 21.68 -21.87 -4.76
N THR A 53 22.96 -21.51 -4.91
CA THR A 53 23.51 -20.23 -4.44
C THR A 53 22.85 -19.04 -5.13
N ILE A 54 22.62 -19.10 -6.46
CA ILE A 54 21.89 -18.04 -7.20
C ILE A 54 20.44 -17.96 -6.73
N PHE A 55 19.75 -19.09 -6.55
CA PHE A 55 18.36 -19.11 -6.07
C PHE A 55 18.25 -18.49 -4.67
N PHE A 56 19.16 -18.87 -3.77
CA PHE A 56 19.24 -18.26 -2.45
C PHE A 56 19.61 -16.78 -2.55
N LEU A 57 20.59 -16.38 -3.37
CA LEU A 57 20.91 -14.97 -3.61
C LEU A 57 19.71 -14.18 -4.14
N CYS A 58 18.86 -14.77 -4.99
CA CYS A 58 17.66 -14.16 -5.53
C CYS A 58 16.51 -14.08 -4.50
N ALA A 59 16.33 -15.12 -3.69
CA ALA A 59 15.31 -15.16 -2.63
C ALA A 59 15.71 -14.32 -1.41
N TYR A 60 17.01 -14.22 -1.16
CA TYR A 60 17.64 -13.39 -0.13
C TYR A 60 18.23 -12.12 -0.72
N ILE A 61 17.81 -11.65 -1.90
CA ILE A 61 18.02 -10.24 -2.26
C ILE A 61 17.38 -9.50 -1.09
N PRO A 62 18.16 -8.83 -0.23
CA PRO A 62 17.58 -7.99 0.79
C PRO A 62 16.67 -7.08 -0.01
N LYS A 63 15.38 -7.04 0.31
CA LYS A 63 14.55 -5.96 -0.19
C LYS A 63 15.34 -4.72 0.17
N THR A 64 16.00 -4.12 -0.81
CA THR A 64 16.72 -2.88 -0.59
C THR A 64 15.60 -1.97 -0.17
N GLU A 65 15.61 -1.58 1.10
CA GLU A 65 14.86 -0.42 1.56
C GLU A 65 15.43 0.73 0.72
N ALA A 66 14.92 0.90 -0.50
CA ALA A 66 14.91 2.21 -1.12
C ALA A 66 14.32 3.12 -0.06
N ASP A 67 14.89 4.32 0.13
CA ASP A 67 14.49 5.34 1.13
C ASP A 67 12.98 5.61 1.10
N HIS A 68 12.21 4.67 1.61
CA HIS A 68 10.76 4.68 1.63
C HIS A 68 10.43 5.26 2.98
N CYS A 69 9.84 6.45 2.95
CA CYS A 69 9.48 7.14 4.18
C CYS A 69 8.78 6.18 5.14
N LYS A 70 9.27 6.14 6.39
CA LYS A 70 8.71 5.32 7.48
C LYS A 70 7.20 5.53 7.65
N TRP A 71 6.70 6.69 7.24
CA TRP A 71 5.32 7.14 7.36
C TRP A 71 4.47 7.02 6.09
N THR A 72 4.95 6.34 5.04
CA THR A 72 4.23 6.22 3.75
C THR A 72 2.79 5.71 3.92
N ASP A 73 2.56 4.69 4.75
CA ASP A 73 1.21 4.16 4.98
C ASP A 73 0.29 5.20 5.65
N VAL A 74 0.83 5.92 6.64
CA VAL A 74 0.09 6.99 7.33
C VAL A 74 -0.25 8.14 6.36
N LEU A 75 0.69 8.57 5.52
CA LEU A 75 0.43 9.60 4.51
C LEU A 75 -0.67 9.20 3.54
N LYS A 76 -0.67 7.94 3.10
CA LYS A 76 -1.70 7.41 2.19
C LYS A 76 -3.08 7.48 2.84
N ASP A 77 -3.20 7.02 4.08
CA ASP A 77 -4.47 7.02 4.80
C ASP A 77 -4.93 8.46 5.12
N LEU A 78 -4.01 9.38 5.43
CA LEU A 78 -4.33 10.81 5.64
C LEU A 78 -4.92 11.46 4.38
N GLU A 79 -4.34 11.22 3.21
CA GLU A 79 -4.91 11.74 1.95
C GLU A 79 -6.27 11.13 1.63
N GLN A 80 -6.52 9.87 2.04
CA GLN A 80 -7.83 9.24 1.85
C GLN A 80 -8.93 9.88 2.71
N ILE A 81 -8.61 10.30 3.94
CA ILE A 81 -9.60 10.91 4.86
C ILE A 81 -9.75 12.42 4.68
N LYS A 82 -8.82 13.09 4.00
CA LYS A 82 -8.83 14.55 3.77
C LYS A 82 -10.13 15.11 3.19
N THR A 83 -10.89 14.28 2.47
CA THR A 83 -12.16 14.67 1.82
C THR A 83 -13.42 14.27 2.61
N SER A 84 -13.26 13.74 3.83
CA SER A 84 -14.39 13.40 4.71
C SER A 84 -15.21 14.64 5.04
N LYS A 85 -16.54 14.54 4.90
CA LYS A 85 -17.51 15.59 5.25
C LYS A 85 -18.30 15.28 6.51
N ASP A 86 -18.23 14.04 6.96
CA ASP A 86 -18.85 13.45 8.14
C ASP A 86 -18.00 13.60 9.41
N ILE A 87 -16.81 14.18 9.29
CA ILE A 87 -15.91 14.51 10.40
C ILE A 87 -15.93 16.03 10.59
N ASP A 88 -16.63 16.47 11.62
CA ASP A 88 -16.75 17.87 12.01
C ASP A 88 -16.32 18.03 13.46
N VAL A 89 -15.01 18.22 13.64
CA VAL A 89 -14.32 18.38 14.93
C VAL A 89 -13.29 19.50 14.84
N SER A 90 -13.07 20.14 15.98
CA SER A 90 -12.02 21.13 16.22
C SER A 90 -10.88 20.42 16.97
N LEU A 91 -9.64 20.54 16.49
CA LEU A 91 -8.51 19.73 16.98
C LEU A 91 -7.27 20.59 17.18
N TYR A 92 -6.54 20.32 18.25
CA TYR A 92 -5.27 21.01 18.53
C TYR A 92 -4.25 20.77 17.43
N THR A 93 -3.86 21.83 16.72
CA THR A 93 -3.08 21.71 15.49
C THR A 93 -1.78 22.50 15.59
N ALA A 94 -0.67 21.78 15.74
CA ALA A 94 0.65 22.39 15.75
C ALA A 94 0.98 23.07 14.41
N ASN A 95 1.70 24.19 14.49
CA ASN A 95 2.20 24.87 13.30
C ASN A 95 3.43 24.16 12.75
N THR A 96 3.66 24.28 11.44
CA THR A 96 4.74 23.53 10.80
C THR A 96 6.13 24.11 11.07
N ASP A 97 6.24 25.35 11.54
CA ASP A 97 7.48 26.11 11.74
C ASP A 97 8.12 25.93 13.12
N GLU A 98 7.58 25.05 13.96
CA GLU A 98 8.13 24.73 15.28
C GLU A 98 9.53 24.06 15.21
N ASP A 99 10.29 24.21 16.30
CA ASP A 99 11.68 23.73 16.40
C ASP A 99 11.81 22.22 16.10
N LYS A 100 12.93 21.82 15.48
CA LYS A 100 13.21 20.41 15.14
C LYS A 100 13.18 19.48 16.34
N GLU A 101 13.58 19.96 17.51
CA GLU A 101 13.56 19.18 18.76
C GLU A 101 12.13 18.87 19.24
N CYS A 102 11.13 19.62 18.79
CA CYS A 102 9.73 19.43 19.14
C CYS A 102 8.97 18.55 18.14
N GLN A 103 9.61 18.00 17.10
CA GLN A 103 8.93 17.21 16.08
C GLN A 103 8.29 15.92 16.63
N GLU A 104 8.99 15.17 17.50
CA GLU A 104 8.39 13.98 18.12
C GLU A 104 7.19 14.33 19.04
N PRO A 105 7.30 15.30 19.97
CA PRO A 105 6.14 15.81 20.73
C PRO A 105 4.97 16.25 19.84
N ILE A 106 5.24 17.02 18.79
CA ILE A 106 4.22 17.47 17.83
C ILE A 106 3.54 16.29 17.15
N MET A 107 4.31 15.32 16.66
CA MET A 107 3.78 14.10 16.06
C MET A 107 2.87 13.36 17.06
N ARG A 108 3.28 13.26 18.33
CA ARG A 108 2.44 12.65 19.37
C ARG A 108 1.13 13.39 19.58
N CYS A 109 1.13 14.73 19.58
CA CYS A 109 -0.10 15.52 19.65
C CYS A 109 -1.05 15.20 18.48
N PHE A 110 -0.55 15.18 17.24
CA PHE A 110 -1.38 14.79 16.09
C PHE A 110 -2.00 13.38 16.25
N PHE A 111 -1.25 12.41 16.79
CA PHE A 111 -1.80 11.07 17.06
C PHE A 111 -2.78 11.03 18.23
N LEU A 112 -2.64 11.91 19.23
CA LEU A 112 -3.62 12.05 20.31
C LEU A 112 -4.93 12.64 19.78
N GLU A 113 -4.86 13.71 19.00
CA GLU A 113 -6.02 14.33 18.35
C GLU A 113 -6.69 13.38 17.34
N MET A 114 -5.92 12.53 16.66
CA MET A 114 -6.49 11.49 15.78
C MET A 114 -7.34 10.45 16.56
N LYS A 115 -7.09 10.24 17.86
CA LYS A 115 -7.98 9.42 18.69
C LYS A 115 -9.31 10.10 18.95
N VAL A 116 -9.34 11.43 19.03
CA VAL A 116 -10.59 12.21 19.14
C VAL A 116 -11.42 12.01 17.87
N ILE A 117 -10.81 12.11 16.69
CA ILE A 117 -11.48 11.80 15.41
C ILE A 117 -12.03 10.37 15.42
N LEU A 118 -11.25 9.38 15.83
CA LEU A 118 -11.70 7.99 15.88
C LEU A 118 -12.92 7.82 16.79
N HIS A 119 -12.88 8.44 17.98
CA HIS A 119 -13.98 8.39 18.94
C HIS A 119 -15.26 9.00 18.36
N GLU A 120 -15.14 10.20 17.77
CA GLU A 120 -16.24 10.87 17.10
C GLU A 120 -16.85 9.99 16.00
N CYS A 121 -15.99 9.33 15.23
CA CYS A 121 -16.44 8.47 14.15
C CYS A 121 -17.15 7.21 14.59
N TYR A 122 -16.85 6.66 15.77
CA TYR A 122 -17.65 5.59 16.34
C TYR A 122 -19.05 6.05 16.74
N ILE A 123 -19.20 7.30 17.20
CA ILE A 123 -20.49 7.86 17.60
C ILE A 123 -21.33 8.21 16.36
N LYS A 124 -20.73 8.93 15.41
CA LYS A 124 -21.40 9.43 14.20
C LYS A 124 -21.45 8.43 13.05
N ASN A 125 -20.78 7.28 13.20
CA ASN A 125 -20.63 6.26 12.17
C ASN A 125 -20.05 6.82 10.86
N CYS A 126 -18.85 7.42 10.94
CA CYS A 126 -18.19 7.97 9.77
C CYS A 126 -17.89 6.88 8.72
N SER A 127 -18.01 7.25 7.45
CA SER A 127 -17.61 6.48 6.28
C SER A 127 -16.12 6.09 6.26
N LYS A 128 -15.26 6.89 6.90
CA LYS A 128 -13.79 6.73 6.90
C LYS A 128 -13.20 6.19 8.20
N THR A 129 -14.04 5.63 9.08
CA THR A 129 -13.62 5.12 10.40
C THR A 129 -12.44 4.13 10.32
N GLN A 130 -12.44 3.23 9.32
CA GLN A 130 -11.37 2.25 9.17
C GLN A 130 -10.03 2.89 8.76
N ASP A 131 -10.06 3.92 7.92
CA ASP A 131 -8.87 4.65 7.47
C ASP A 131 -8.25 5.43 8.65
N VAL A 132 -9.10 6.07 9.47
CA VAL A 132 -8.68 6.71 10.74
C VAL A 132 -8.03 5.71 11.69
N PHE A 133 -8.63 4.53 11.85
CA PHE A 133 -8.05 3.46 12.66
C PHE A 133 -6.69 2.98 12.12
N ASN A 134 -6.55 2.85 10.80
CA ASN A 134 -5.30 2.44 10.17
C ASN A 134 -4.19 3.45 10.41
N ILE A 135 -4.47 4.76 10.36
CA ILE A 135 -3.51 5.82 10.70
C ILE A 135 -2.96 5.57 12.11
N LEU A 136 -3.83 5.44 13.10
CA LEU A 136 -3.44 5.21 14.50
C LEU A 136 -2.65 3.91 14.65
N LYS A 137 -3.07 2.82 14.01
CA LYS A 137 -2.39 1.52 14.06
C LYS A 137 -0.99 1.60 13.48
N ASN A 138 -0.86 2.13 12.27
CA ASN A 138 0.40 2.22 11.53
C ASN A 138 1.35 3.20 12.22
N GLY A 139 0.85 4.34 12.69
CA GLY A 139 1.67 5.33 13.38
C GLY A 139 2.14 4.89 14.76
N ASN A 140 1.28 4.28 15.58
CA ASN A 140 1.68 3.76 16.88
C ASN A 140 2.76 2.66 16.76
N ALA A 141 2.73 1.85 15.71
CA ALA A 141 3.78 0.88 15.43
C ALA A 141 5.15 1.55 15.19
N ARG A 142 5.18 2.82 14.78
CA ARG A 142 6.42 3.58 14.52
C ARG A 142 7.03 4.21 15.77
N PHE A 143 6.27 4.37 16.87
CA PHE A 143 6.77 4.92 18.14
C PHE A 143 7.34 3.85 19.10
N LYS A 144 7.01 2.57 18.91
CA LYS A 144 7.32 1.48 19.86
C LYS A 144 8.81 1.18 20.12
N ASN A 145 9.74 1.76 19.36
CA ASN A 145 11.18 1.49 19.49
C ASN A 145 11.96 2.58 20.26
N ASN A 146 11.35 3.72 20.57
CA ASN A 146 11.98 4.73 21.42
C ASN A 146 11.36 4.58 22.81
N GLU A 147 12.12 3.98 23.73
CA GLU A 147 11.85 4.13 25.15
C GLU A 147 11.73 5.62 25.43
N LEU A 148 10.63 6.00 26.08
CA LEU A 148 10.27 7.39 26.36
C LEU A 148 11.39 8.00 27.20
N SER A 149 12.39 8.62 26.56
CA SER A 149 13.18 9.63 27.23
C SER A 149 12.23 10.79 27.47
N SER A 150 11.52 10.72 28.59
CA SER A 150 10.70 11.77 29.16
C SER A 150 11.58 12.93 29.62
N THR A 151 12.50 13.38 28.78
CA THR A 151 12.83 14.78 28.70
C THR A 151 11.59 15.44 28.11
N THR A 152 10.58 15.68 28.95
CA THR A 152 9.66 16.80 28.76
C THR A 152 10.56 18.00 28.62
N SER A 153 10.92 18.30 27.38
CA SER A 153 11.64 19.52 27.07
C SER A 153 10.66 20.61 27.46
N LYS A 154 10.89 21.28 28.59
CA LYS A 154 10.12 22.46 29.03
C LYS A 154 10.01 23.56 27.97
N LYS A 155 10.69 23.40 26.83
CA LYS A 155 10.72 24.30 25.70
C LYS A 155 9.63 24.01 24.65
N CYS A 156 9.12 22.78 24.56
CA CYS A 156 8.04 22.44 23.62
C CYS A 156 6.68 22.68 24.27
N LYS A 157 5.73 23.18 23.49
CA LYS A 157 4.34 23.36 23.92
C LYS A 157 3.68 22.01 24.19
N GLU A 158 2.79 21.97 25.18
CA GLU A 158 1.83 20.89 25.35
C GLU A 158 0.76 20.96 24.23
N CYS A 159 0.04 19.87 24.01
CA CYS A 159 -0.89 19.77 22.87
C CYS A 159 -2.01 20.83 22.96
N GLU A 160 -2.55 21.04 24.15
CA GLU A 160 -3.63 21.97 24.45
C GLU A 160 -3.23 23.46 24.33
N GLU A 161 -1.94 23.76 24.19
CA GLU A 161 -1.45 25.12 23.94
C GLU A 161 -1.47 25.48 22.43
N TYR A 162 -1.71 24.51 21.55
CA TYR A 162 -1.89 24.78 20.13
C TYR A 162 -3.28 25.33 19.84
N GLU A 163 -3.39 26.08 18.73
CA GLU A 163 -4.68 26.54 18.25
C GLU A 163 -5.53 25.36 17.78
N GLU A 164 -6.81 25.34 18.16
CA GLU A 164 -7.75 24.39 17.60
C GLU A 164 -8.13 24.79 16.17
N LYS A 165 -8.07 23.83 15.24
CA LYS A 165 -8.40 24.05 13.83
C LYS A 165 -9.41 23.03 13.35
N SER A 166 -10.04 23.34 12.22
CA SER A 166 -10.96 22.43 11.57
C SER A 166 -10.26 21.11 11.17
N PHE A 167 -11.01 20.02 11.08
CA PHE A 167 -10.52 18.73 10.56
C PHE A 167 -9.69 18.88 9.27
N THR A 168 -10.14 19.70 8.32
CA THR A 168 -9.45 19.89 7.04
C THR A 168 -8.06 20.50 7.24
N GLU A 169 -7.94 21.53 8.07
CA GLU A 169 -6.67 22.19 8.36
C GLU A 169 -5.75 21.31 9.19
N PHE A 170 -6.31 20.57 10.16
CA PHE A 170 -5.60 19.58 10.95
C PHE A 170 -4.92 18.54 10.06
N ILE A 171 -5.67 17.91 9.13
CA ILE A 171 -5.11 16.91 8.19
C ILE A 171 -4.04 17.52 7.29
N GLN A 172 -4.27 18.73 6.77
CA GLN A 172 -3.28 19.42 5.92
C GLN A 172 -1.96 19.67 6.67
N ASN A 173 -2.03 20.10 7.92
CA ASN A 173 -0.84 20.34 8.74
C ASN A 173 -0.17 19.03 9.16
N PHE A 174 -0.95 18.00 9.47
CA PHE A 174 -0.40 16.69 9.81
C PHE A 174 0.39 16.10 8.63
N VAL A 175 -0.15 16.17 7.41
CA VAL A 175 0.55 15.75 6.19
C VAL A 175 1.88 16.50 6.03
N LYS A 176 1.88 17.82 6.23
CA LYS A 176 3.11 18.63 6.13
C LYS A 176 4.15 18.24 7.16
N VAL A 177 3.76 17.98 8.41
CA VAL A 177 4.67 17.54 9.48
C VAL A 177 5.27 16.18 9.12
N ILE A 178 4.46 15.19 8.73
CA ILE A 178 4.97 13.88 8.34
C ILE A 178 5.91 13.97 7.12
N GLN A 179 5.58 14.80 6.13
CA GLN A 179 6.44 14.98 4.95
C GLN A 179 7.82 15.53 5.30
N LYS A 180 7.99 16.25 6.42
CA LYS A 180 9.31 16.71 6.88
C LYS A 180 10.17 15.57 7.42
N GLU A 181 9.55 14.55 8.02
CA GLU A 181 10.22 13.33 8.48
C GLU A 181 10.61 12.39 7.32
N CYS A 182 10.12 12.67 6.11
CA CYS A 182 10.39 11.90 4.90
C CYS A 182 11.50 12.51 4.01
N LYS A 183 12.16 13.60 4.44
CA LYS A 183 13.20 14.32 3.71
C LYS A 183 14.58 14.08 4.32
#